data_AF-A0A839AAI6-F1
#
_entry.id   AF-A0A839AAI6-F1
#
_cell.length_a   1.000
_cell.length_b   1.000
_cell.length_c   1.000
_cell.angle_alpha   90.00
_cell.angle_beta   90.00
_cell.angle_gamma   90.00
#
_symmetry.space_group_name_H-M   'P 1'
#
loop_
_entity.id
_entity.type
_entity.pdbx_description
1 polymer ?
#
loop_
_entity_poly.entity_id
_entity_poly.type
_entity_poly.pdbx_seq_one_letter_code
_entity_poly.pdbx_strand_id
1 'polypeptide(L)'
;MENRKPKWDRHSILAEFRRRGVRMSDFAAEHGRNPKSFGTIWTKYNRINEKLIADFLGDPVEVVFPDRYPIRATRIFDSRRDDKKSSEKAAATRDRVAA
;
A
#
# COMPACT_ATOMS: atom_id res chain seq x y z
N MET A 1 9.31 13.14 22.78
CA MET A 1 8.42 12.43 21.83
C MET A 1 8.38 10.99 22.29
N GLU A 2 7.22 10.53 22.78
CA GLU A 2 7.11 9.20 23.37
C GLU A 2 7.25 8.13 22.28
N ASN A 3 8.33 7.35 22.36
CA ASN A 3 8.58 6.19 21.51
C ASN A 3 7.55 5.11 21.84
N ARG A 4 6.33 5.24 21.32
CA ARG A 4 5.33 4.18 21.36
C ARG A 4 5.86 3.00 20.56
N LYS A 5 6.38 2.00 21.27
CA LYS A 5 6.76 0.73 20.65
C LYS A 5 5.50 0.14 20.00
N PRO A 6 5.60 -0.32 18.75
CA PRO A 6 4.47 -0.97 18.10
C PRO A 6 4.03 -2.19 18.92
N LYS A 7 2.71 -2.39 19.03
CA LYS A 7 2.11 -3.55 19.74
C LYS A 7 2.67 -4.87 19.22
N TRP A 8 2.92 -4.91 17.91
CA TRP A 8 3.43 -6.07 17.20
C TRP A 8 4.84 -5.82 16.67
N ASP A 9 5.73 -6.76 16.95
CA ASP A 9 7.03 -6.90 16.29
C ASP A 9 7.04 -8.16 15.42
N ARG A 10 7.92 -8.23 14.42
CA ARG A 10 8.11 -9.40 13.56
C ARG A 10 8.21 -10.69 14.37
N HIS A 11 9.01 -10.67 15.44
CA HIS A 11 9.21 -11.86 16.27
C HIS A 11 7.97 -12.19 17.08
N SER A 12 7.22 -11.19 17.57
CA SER A 12 5.95 -11.39 18.26
C SER A 12 4.90 -12.03 17.35
N ILE A 13 4.80 -11.58 16.09
CA ILE A 13 3.88 -12.16 15.11
C ILE A 13 4.25 -13.62 14.84
N LEU A 14 5.53 -13.91 14.58
CA LEU A 14 6.00 -15.28 14.36
C LEU A 14 5.80 -16.18 15.59
N ALA A 15 5.94 -15.62 16.79
CA ALA A 15 5.67 -16.33 18.03
C ALA A 15 4.19 -16.67 18.18
N GLU A 16 3.27 -15.76 17.81
CA GLU A 16 1.83 -16.05 17.81
C GLU A 16 1.45 -17.17 16.85
N PHE A 17 2.00 -17.19 15.64
CA PHE A 17 1.83 -18.31 14.71
C PHE A 17 2.22 -19.64 15.38
N ARG A 18 3.39 -19.67 16.03
CA ARG A 18 3.87 -20.85 16.75
C ARG A 18 3.00 -21.21 17.96
N ARG A 19 2.52 -20.22 18.74
CA ARG A 19 1.63 -20.43 19.90
C ARG A 19 0.32 -21.08 19.49
N ARG A 20 -0.19 -20.73 18.30
CA ARG A 20 -1.40 -21.34 17.72
C ARG A 20 -1.14 -22.64 16.97
N GLY A 21 0.11 -23.11 16.94
CA GLY A 21 0.49 -24.36 16.27
C GLY A 21 0.49 -24.28 14.74
N VAL A 22 0.40 -23.09 14.15
CA VAL A 22 0.32 -22.90 12.69
C VAL A 22 1.65 -22.40 12.16
N ARG A 23 2.16 -23.04 11.09
CA ARG A 23 3.33 -22.53 10.38
C ARG A 23 2.90 -21.46 9.37
N MET A 24 3.69 -20.40 9.26
CA MET A 24 3.41 -19.30 8.33
C MET A 24 3.36 -19.76 6.86
N SER A 25 4.14 -20.78 6.48
CA SER A 25 4.09 -21.41 5.16
C SER A 25 2.78 -22.11 4.89
N ASP A 26 2.27 -22.82 5.90
CA ASP A 26 1.10 -23.68 5.78
C ASP A 26 -0.16 -22.80 5.78
N PHE A 27 -0.17 -21.75 6.62
CA PHE A 27 -1.17 -20.69 6.57
C PHE A 27 -1.22 -20.01 5.20
N ALA A 28 -0.07 -19.71 4.60
CA ALA A 28 -0.02 -19.14 3.26
C ALA A 28 -0.63 -20.09 2.23
N ALA A 29 -0.26 -21.37 2.26
CA ALA A 29 -0.77 -22.38 1.34
C ALA A 29 -2.30 -22.57 1.47
N GLU A 30 -2.81 -22.62 2.70
CA GLU A 30 -4.24 -22.71 3.01
C GLU A 30 -5.03 -21.55 2.42
N HIS A 31 -4.46 -20.34 2.43
CA HIS A 31 -5.07 -19.14 1.85
C HIS A 31 -4.73 -18.95 0.35
N GLY A 32 -4.22 -19.98 -0.32
CA GLY A 32 -3.89 -19.95 -1.75
C GLY A 32 -2.71 -19.04 -2.12
N ARG A 33 -1.81 -18.77 -1.16
CA ARG A 33 -0.66 -17.90 -1.32
C ARG A 33 0.64 -18.68 -1.42
N ASN A 34 1.54 -18.21 -2.26
CA ASN A 34 2.89 -18.76 -2.35
C ASN A 34 3.67 -18.46 -1.04
N PRO A 35 4.16 -19.49 -0.31
CA PRO A 35 4.91 -19.30 0.93
C PRO A 35 6.12 -18.38 0.79
N LYS A 36 6.80 -18.40 -0.36
CA LYS A 36 7.95 -17.55 -0.65
C LYS A 36 7.54 -16.08 -0.72
N SER A 37 6.43 -15.77 -1.38
CA SER A 37 5.88 -14.41 -1.44
C SER A 37 5.40 -13.95 -0.07
N PHE A 38 4.81 -14.85 0.72
CA PHE A 38 4.36 -14.56 2.07
C PHE A 38 5.52 -14.15 3.00
N GLY A 39 6.68 -14.83 2.90
CA GLY A 39 7.87 -14.46 3.66
C GLY A 39 8.48 -13.09 3.31
N THR A 40 8.23 -12.57 2.10
CA THR A 40 8.74 -11.25 1.69
C THR A 40 8.01 -10.07 2.31
N ILE A 41 6.94 -10.30 3.10
CA ILE A 41 6.14 -9.24 3.73
C ILE A 41 6.97 -8.30 4.62
N TRP A 42 8.02 -8.82 5.26
CA TRP A 42 8.87 -8.04 6.14
C TRP A 42 9.67 -6.96 5.41
N THR A 43 10.00 -7.20 4.14
CA THR A 43 10.83 -6.29 3.33
C THR A 43 10.04 -5.56 2.26
N LYS A 44 8.97 -6.18 1.75
CA LYS A 44 8.15 -5.64 0.66
C LYS A 44 6.71 -5.41 1.10
N TYR A 45 6.11 -4.40 0.50
CA TYR A 45 4.72 -4.07 0.70
C TYR A 45 3.80 -5.07 -0.01
N ASN A 46 2.91 -5.73 0.74
CA ASN A 46 1.95 -6.66 0.18
C ASN A 46 0.64 -6.62 0.98
N ARG A 47 -0.28 -5.77 0.52
CA ARG A 47 -1.57 -5.48 1.17
C ARG A 47 -2.38 -6.72 1.51
N ILE A 48 -2.35 -7.73 0.64
CA ILE A 48 -3.22 -8.89 0.82
C ILE A 48 -2.65 -9.81 1.91
N ASN A 49 -1.34 -10.00 1.92
CA ASN A 49 -0.68 -10.77 2.98
C ASN A 49 -0.73 -10.02 4.33
N GLU A 50 -0.60 -8.69 4.32
CA GLU A 50 -0.72 -7.85 5.52
C GLU A 50 -2.11 -7.98 6.13
N LYS A 51 -3.15 -7.94 5.29
CA LYS A 51 -4.53 -8.18 5.72
C LYS A 51 -4.71 -9.59 6.31
N LEU A 52 -4.20 -10.63 5.65
CA LEU A 52 -4.31 -12.00 6.17
C LEU A 52 -3.63 -12.17 7.54
N ILE A 53 -2.47 -11.54 7.76
CA ILE A 53 -1.80 -11.57 9.07
C ILE A 53 -2.60 -10.79 10.12
N ALA A 54 -3.17 -9.63 9.75
CA ALA A 54 -4.01 -8.85 10.64
C ALA A 54 -5.29 -9.61 11.03
N ASP A 55 -5.96 -10.22 10.05
CA ASP A 55 -7.13 -11.07 10.24
C ASP A 55 -6.77 -12.28 11.13
N PHE A 56 -5.60 -12.89 10.95
CA PHE A 56 -5.11 -13.96 11.81
C PHE A 56 -4.89 -13.49 13.26
N LEU A 57 -4.27 -12.32 13.47
CA LEU A 57 -4.02 -11.78 14.80
C LEU A 57 -5.29 -11.24 15.48
N GLY A 58 -6.32 -10.91 14.70
CA GLY A 58 -7.57 -10.30 15.18
C GLY A 58 -7.45 -8.80 15.45
N ASP A 59 -6.37 -8.16 14.98
CA ASP A 59 -6.12 -6.73 15.11
C ASP A 59 -6.16 -6.05 13.74
N PRO A 60 -6.49 -4.76 13.64
CA PRO A 60 -6.45 -4.05 12.36
C PRO A 60 -5.02 -3.92 11.82
N VAL A 61 -4.89 -3.89 10.49
CA VAL A 61 -3.60 -3.80 9.78
C VAL A 61 -2.75 -2.61 10.24
N GLU A 62 -3.40 -1.49 10.59
CA GLU A 62 -2.72 -0.28 11.08
C GLU A 62 -2.02 -0.48 12.43
N VAL A 63 -2.54 -1.38 13.26
CA VAL A 63 -1.95 -1.72 14.56
C VAL A 63 -0.81 -2.73 14.40
N VAL A 64 -0.95 -3.67 13.45
CA VAL A 64 0.06 -4.69 13.16
C VAL A 64 1.24 -4.12 12.38
N PHE A 65 0.98 -3.23 11.42
CA PHE A 65 1.97 -2.59 10.56
C PHE A 65 1.86 -1.05 10.61
N PRO A 66 2.16 -0.43 11.77
CA PRO A 66 1.99 1.01 11.96
C PRO A 66 2.95 1.86 11.11
N ASP A 67 4.08 1.30 10.69
CA ASP A 67 5.05 1.98 9.80
C ASP A 67 4.50 2.18 8.36
N ARG A 68 3.54 1.34 7.95
CA ARG A 68 3.03 1.32 6.56
C ARG A 68 1.71 2.04 6.38
N TYR A 69 1.02 2.34 7.48
CA TYR A 69 -0.32 2.91 7.49
C TYR A 69 -0.37 4.16 8.37
N PRO A 70 -1.23 5.15 8.06
CA PRO A 70 -2.19 5.16 6.96
C PRO A 70 -1.53 5.42 5.59
N ILE A 71 -2.01 4.70 4.57
CA ILE A 71 -1.55 4.90 3.18
C ILE A 71 -2.07 6.26 2.71
N ARG A 72 -1.19 7.26 2.68
CA ARG A 72 -1.53 8.54 2.07
C ARG A 72 -1.40 8.40 0.56
N ALA A 73 -2.51 8.46 -0.15
CA ALA A 73 -2.47 8.63 -1.59
C ALA A 73 -1.92 10.03 -1.87
N THR A 74 -0.68 10.13 -2.38
CA THR A 74 -0.16 11.39 -2.92
C THR A 74 -0.95 11.70 -4.18
N ARG A 75 -2.13 12.31 -4.04
CA ARG A 75 -2.96 12.73 -5.17
C ARG A 75 -2.29 13.93 -5.84
N ILE A 76 -1.38 13.65 -6.77
CA ILE A 76 -0.71 14.68 -7.58
C ILE A 76 -1.68 15.30 -8.59
N PHE A 77 -2.69 14.53 -9.04
CA PHE A 77 -3.68 14.98 -10.01
C PHE A 77 -4.90 15.64 -9.32
N ASP A 78 -4.90 16.97 -9.31
CA ASP A 78 -6.07 17.78 -8.98
C ASP A 78 -6.78 18.19 -10.27
N SER A 79 -7.90 17.53 -10.56
CA SER A 79 -8.74 17.81 -11.74
C SER A 79 -9.30 19.25 -11.75
N ARG A 80 -9.20 20.00 -10.65
CA ARG A 80 -9.58 21.43 -10.59
C ARG A 80 -8.53 22.36 -11.20
N ARG A 81 -7.33 21.86 -11.55
CA ARG A 81 -6.25 22.68 -12.16
C ARG A 81 -6.20 22.58 -13.68
N ASP A 82 -6.88 21.60 -14.28
CA ASP A 82 -6.72 21.27 -15.70
C ASP A 82 -7.66 22.06 -16.62
N ASP A 83 -8.72 22.67 -16.08
CA ASP A 83 -9.66 23.49 -16.87
C ASP A 83 -8.99 24.72 -17.52
N LYS A 84 -7.88 25.19 -16.94
CA LYS A 84 -7.17 26.39 -17.41
C LYS A 84 -6.14 26.17 -18.52
N LYS A 85 -5.93 24.94 -19.01
CA LYS A 85 -4.86 24.66 -20.01
C LYS A 85 -5.33 24.16 -21.37
N SER A 86 -6.62 24.31 -21.69
CA SER A 86 -7.14 23.90 -22.99
C SER A 86 -7.83 25.05 -23.71
N SER A 87 -7.09 26.09 -24.12
CA SER A 87 -7.44 26.97 -25.26
C SER A 87 -6.39 28.06 -25.48
N GLU A 88 -5.21 27.72 -26.01
CA GLU A 88 -4.30 28.73 -26.58
C GLU A 88 -3.60 28.17 -27.84
N LYS A 89 -4.41 27.61 -28.75
CA LYS A 89 -3.98 27.24 -30.12
C LYS A 89 -5.14 27.46 -31.11
N ALA A 90 -5.62 28.69 -31.20
CA ALA A 90 -6.38 29.19 -32.35
C ALA A 90 -6.24 30.72 -32.32
N ALA A 91 -5.72 31.45 -33.29
CA ALA A 91 -5.54 31.19 -34.70
C ALA A 91 -4.25 31.88 -35.18
N ALA A 92 -3.42 31.18 -35.96
CA ALA A 92 -2.43 31.84 -36.80
C ALA A 92 -3.21 32.49 -37.97
N THR A 93 -3.37 33.80 -37.93
CA THR A 93 -3.87 34.59 -39.06
C THR A 93 -3.03 34.27 -40.30
N ARG A 94 -3.66 33.76 -41.35
CA ARG A 94 -3.05 33.66 -42.67
C ARG A 94 -3.10 35.04 -43.31
N ASP A 95 -1.96 35.68 -43.51
CA ASP A 95 -1.85 36.89 -44.31
C ASP A 95 -2.33 36.61 -45.74
N ARG A 96 -3.35 37.34 -46.19
CA ARG A 96 -3.59 37.58 -47.61
C ARG A 96 -3.14 39.01 -47.90
N VAL A 97 -2.20 39.19 -48.83
CA VAL A 97 -2.10 40.29 -49.81
C VAL A 97 -0.72 40.24 -50.52
N ALA A 98 -0.75 40.14 -51.85
CA ALA A 98 0.19 40.71 -52.83
C ALA A 98 -0.46 40.46 -54.22
N ALA A 99 -1.07 41.48 -54.83
CA ALA A 99 -0.48 42.49 -55.73
C ALA A 99 -0.28 41.94 -57.14
#